data_AF-A0A8S9WFM5-F1
#
_entry.id   AF-A0A8S9WFM5-F1
#
_cell.length_a   1.000
_cell.length_b   1.000
_cell.length_c   1.000
_cell.angle_alpha   90.00
_cell.angle_beta   90.00
_cell.angle_gamma   90.00
#
_symmetry.space_group_name_H-M   'P 1'
#
loop_
_entity.id
_entity.type
_entity.pdbx_description
1 polymer ?
#
loop_
_entity_poly.entity_id
_entity_poly.type
_entity_poly.pdbx_seq_one_letter_code
_entity_poly.pdbx_strand_id
1 'polypeptide(L)' 'MNVPIKIQKCKILIPGGAGFVGRNLVRVRHPKNYDMNDVTVLDKDKTNLAFVTRYGVQTQCVDLAE' A
#
# COMPACT_ATOMS: atom_id res chain seq x y z
N MET A 1 34.04 -5.77 10.49
CA MET A 1 33.45 -6.41 9.29
C MET A 1 32.04 -5.88 9.12
N ASN A 2 31.75 -5.14 8.05
CA ASN A 2 30.38 -4.72 7.76
C ASN A 2 29.65 -5.90 7.12
N VAL A 3 28.67 -6.46 7.84
CA VAL A 3 27.75 -7.44 7.25
C VAL A 3 26.77 -6.66 6.39
N PRO A 4 26.67 -6.93 5.07
CA PRO A 4 25.65 -6.28 4.25
C PRO A 4 24.27 -6.69 4.75
N ILE A 5 23.47 -5.72 5.17
CA ILE A 5 22.06 -5.93 5.53
C ILE A 5 21.32 -6.24 4.23
N LYS A 6 20.94 -7.51 4.02
CA LYS A 6 20.00 -7.87 2.96
C LYS A 6 18.63 -7.32 3.34
N ILE A 7 18.21 -6.24 2.66
CA ILE A 7 16.81 -5.80 2.72
C ILE A 7 15.99 -6.87 2.00
N GLN A 8 15.26 -7.69 2.76
CA GLN A 8 14.30 -8.63 2.18
C GLN A 8 13.20 -7.83 1.48
N LYS A 9 12.94 -8.17 0.22
CA LYS A 9 11.82 -7.63 -0.54
C LYS A 9 10.53 -8.07 0.15
N CYS A 10 9.80 -7.12 0.73
CA CYS A 10 8.60 -7.38 1.52
C CYS A 10 7.38 -6.86 0.76
N LYS A 11 6.44 -7.76 0.43
CA LYS A 11 5.14 -7.37 -0.12
C LYS A 11 4.22 -6.96 1.03
N ILE A 12 3.58 -5.81 0.89
CA ILE A 12 2.70 -5.22 1.91
C ILE A 12 1.27 -5.26 1.41
N LEU A 13 0.36 -5.77 2.23
CA LEU A 13 -1.08 -5.77 1.98
C LEU A 13 -1.77 -4.86 2.99
N ILE A 14 -2.65 -3.97 2.52
CA ILE A 14 -3.41 -3.04 3.36
C ILE A 14 -4.91 -3.25 3.11
N PRO A 15 -5.58 -4.11 3.90
CA PRO A 15 -7.02 -4.29 3.83
C PRO A 15 -7.77 -3.09 4.43
N GLY A 16 -8.84 -2.63 3.78
CA GLY A 16 -9.54 -1.38 4.14
C GLY A 16 -8.65 -0.15 3.94
N GLY A 17 -7.65 -0.25 3.06
CA GLY A 17 -6.57 0.73 2.98
C GLY A 17 -6.91 1.99 2.19
N ALA A 18 -8.08 2.06 1.56
CA ALA A 18 -8.49 3.27 0.84
C ALA A 18 -9.20 4.29 1.75
N GLY A 19 -9.64 3.86 2.94
CA GLY A 19 -10.18 4.71 3.99
C GLY A 19 -9.19 5.76 4.53
N PHE A 20 -9.65 6.57 5.49
CA PHE A 20 -8.89 7.73 6.01
C PHE A 20 -7.48 7.37 6.51
N VAL A 21 -7.35 6.31 7.31
CA VAL A 21 -6.07 5.91 7.89
C VAL A 21 -5.17 5.31 6.81
N GLY A 22 -5.68 4.36 6.03
CA GLY A 22 -4.91 3.65 5.02
C GLY A 22 -4.34 4.56 3.93
N ARG A 23 -5.15 5.49 3.38
CA ARG A 23 -4.66 6.43 2.36
C ARG A 23 -3.58 7.37 2.88
N ASN A 24 -3.66 7.74 4.16
CA ASN A 24 -2.63 8.55 4.80
C ASN A 24 -1.36 7.74 5.10
N LEU A 25 -1.49 6.47 5.47
CA LEU A 25 -0.36 5.56 5.59
C LEU A 25 0.39 5.44 4.26
N VAL A 26 -0.31 5.17 3.16
CA VAL A 26 0.26 5.11 1.80
C VAL A 26 0.97 6.43 1.47
N ARG A 27 0.29 7.57 1.65
CA ARG A 27 0.85 8.90 1.37
C ARG A 27 2.14 9.21 2.14
N VAL A 28 2.18 8.88 3.43
CA VAL A 28 3.35 9.18 4.30
C VAL A 28 4.53 8.24 4.00
N ARG A 29 4.26 7.05 3.47
CA ARG A 29 5.29 6.06 3.10
C ARG A 29 5.78 6.16 1.65
N HIS A 30 5.00 6.79 0.76
CA HIS A 30 5.33 7.05 -0.65
C HIS A 30 6.74 7.64 -0.92
N PRO A 31 7.38 8.39 0.01
CA PRO A 31 8.77 8.83 -0.16
C PRO A 31 9.79 8.13 0.75
N LYS A 32 9.43 7.07 1.49
CA LYS A 32 10.25 6.48 2.57
C LYS A 32 10.57 5.01 2.32
N ASN A 33 11.53 4.73 1.45
CA ASN A 33 12.21 3.43 1.28
C ASN A 33 11.34 2.20 0.96
N TYR A 34 10.05 2.37 0.63
CA TYR A 34 9.21 1.28 0.15
C TYR A 34 9.09 1.37 -1.37
N ASP A 35 9.28 0.24 -2.05
CA ASP A 35 8.83 0.11 -3.43
C ASP A 35 7.30 0.04 -3.39
N MET A 36 6.65 1.11 -3.84
CA MET A 36 5.20 1.21 -3.76
C MET A 36 4.50 0.17 -4.65
N ASN A 37 5.19 -0.37 -5.66
CA ASN A 37 4.67 -1.48 -6.45
C ASN A 37 4.57 -2.79 -5.64
N ASP A 38 5.29 -2.92 -4.53
CA ASP A 38 5.16 -4.05 -3.60
C ASP A 38 4.03 -3.83 -2.57
N VAL A 39 3.33 -2.70 -2.61
CA VAL A 39 2.17 -2.40 -1.76
C VAL A 39 0.88 -2.65 -2.54
N THR A 40 -0.02 -3.45 -1.96
CA THR A 40 -1.37 -3.69 -2.47
C THR A 40 -2.41 -3.17 -1.47
N VAL A 41 -3.35 -2.36 -1.94
CA VAL A 41 -4.49 -1.86 -1.14
C VAL A 41 -5.77 -2.57 -1.57
N LEU A 42 -6.48 -3.15 -0.60
CA LEU A 42 -7.81 -3.73 -0.81
C LEU A 42 -8.86 -2.82 -0.18
N ASP A 43 -9.91 -2.50 -0.92
CA ASP A 43 -11.06 -1.76 -0.39
C ASP A 43 -12.28 -1.98 -1.28
N LYS A 44 -13.49 -1.82 -0.76
CA LYS A 44 -14.72 -1.92 -1.56
C LYS A 44 -15.07 -0.61 -2.27
N ASP A 45 -14.55 0.50 -1.78
CA ASP A 45 -14.83 1.82 -2.34
C ASP A 45 -13.84 2.14 -3.48
N LYS A 46 -14.31 1.98 -4.72
CA LYS A 46 -13.54 2.29 -5.94
C LYS A 46 -13.09 3.75 -6.02
N THR A 47 -13.90 4.68 -5.52
CA THR A 47 -13.58 6.10 -5.52
C THR A 47 -12.41 6.36 -4.58
N ASN A 48 -12.44 5.76 -3.38
CA ASN A 48 -11.32 5.85 -2.44
C ASN A 48 -10.04 5.18 -3.00
N LEU A 49 -10.16 4.05 -3.70
CA LEU A 49 -9.02 3.38 -4.32
C LEU A 49 -8.31 4.27 -5.36
N ALA A 50 -9.06 5.06 -6.12
CA ALA A 50 -8.48 6.00 -7.09
C ALA A 50 -7.58 7.06 -6.43
N PHE A 51 -7.78 7.39 -5.14
CA PHE A 51 -6.89 8.32 -4.43
C PHE A 51 -5.53 7.73 -4.09
N VAL A 52 -5.43 6.40 -3.96
CA VAL A 52 -4.18 5.75 -3.57
C VAL A 52 -3.36 5.28 -4.78
N THR A 53 -3.98 4.99 -5.93
CA THR A 53 -3.28 4.58 -7.17
C THR A 53 -2.25 5.60 -7.65
N ARG A 54 -2.48 6.91 -7.44
CA ARG A 54 -1.52 7.98 -7.76
C ARG A 54 -0.19 7.88 -6.98
N TYR A 55 -0.13 7.04 -5.94
CA TYR A 55 1.07 6.74 -5.17
C TYR A 55 1.78 5.46 -5.64
N GLY A 56 1.47 4.95 -6.85
CA GLY A 56 2.15 3.79 -7.42
C GLY A 56 1.89 2.47 -6.70
N VAL A 57 0.85 2.39 -5.87
CA VAL A 57 0.42 1.13 -5.23
C VAL A 57 -0.47 0.33 -6.18
N GLN A 58 -0.46 -0.99 -6.01
CA GLN A 58 -1.46 -1.86 -6.60
C GLN A 58 -2.78 -1.72 -5.83
N THR A 59 -3.91 -1.82 -6.52
CA THR A 59 -5.24 -1.76 -5.90
C THR A 59 -6.12 -2.91 -6.37
N GLN A 60 -6.95 -3.42 -5.47
CA GLN A 60 -8.02 -4.34 -5.82
C GLN A 60 -9.31 -3.92 -5.13
N CYS A 61 -10.39 -3.87 -5.90
CA CYS A 61 -11.72 -3.62 -5.39
C CYS A 61 -12.29 -4.93 -4.83
N VAL A 62 -12.42 -5.04 -3.51
CA VAL A 62 -12.86 -6.25 -2.82
C VAL A 62 -13.74 -5.85 -1.65
N ASP A 63 -14.92 -6.47 -1.52
CA ASP A 63 -15.65 -6.43 -0.25
C ASP A 63 -15.00 -7.46 0.70
N LEU A 64 -14.49 -6.98 1.83
CA LEU A 64 -13.78 -7.83 2.81
C LEU A 64 -14.74 -8.49 3.80
N ALA A 65 -16.00 -8.11 3.78
CA ALA A 65 -17.04 -8.68 4.64
C ALA A 65 -17.85 -9.80 3.97
N GLU A 66 -17.64 -10.03 2.67
CA GLU A 66 -18.22 -11.11 1.86
C GLU A 66 -17.13 -12.10 1.42
#